data_AF-A0A5C4MR60-F1
#
_entry.id   AF-A0A5C4MR60-F1
#
_cell.length_a   1.000
_cell.length_b   1.000
_cell.length_c   1.000
_cell.angle_alpha   90.00
_cell.angle_beta   90.00
_cell.angle_gamma   90.00
#
_symmetry.space_group_name_H-M   'P 1'
#
loop_
_entity.id
_entity.type
_entity.pdbx_description
1 polymer ?
#
loop_
_entity_poly.entity_id
_entity_poly.type
_entity_poly.pdbx_seq_one_letter_code
_entity_poly.pdbx_strand_id
1 'polypeptide(L)' 'MADVRFKDLCIDVNDVPAATAFWAAALGLTPEALPGGDAVLRGPTPEHRVWINAVPERRTVKQRVHF' A
#
# COMPACT_ATOMS: atom_id res chain seq x y z
N MET A 1 11.92 -18.65 18.66
CA MET A 1 11.63 -17.33 18.07
C MET A 1 11.26 -17.57 16.62
N ALA A 2 10.33 -16.81 16.04
CA ALA A 2 10.08 -16.89 14.60
C ALA A 2 11.22 -16.17 13.88
N ASP A 3 11.97 -16.88 13.04
CA ASP A 3 13.11 -16.34 12.28
C ASP A 3 12.68 -15.43 11.11
N VAL A 4 11.37 -15.31 10.86
CA VAL A 4 10.78 -14.44 9.84
C VAL A 4 9.59 -13.69 10.43
N ARG A 5 9.44 -12.42 10.04
CA ARG A 5 8.31 -11.56 10.41
C ARG A 5 7.75 -10.87 9.17
N PHE A 6 6.48 -10.52 9.22
CA PHE A 6 5.86 -9.66 8.22
C PHE A 6 6.63 -8.35 8.10
N LYS A 7 6.91 -7.92 6.86
CA LYS A 7 7.62 -6.68 6.59
C LYS A 7 6.63 -5.54 6.39
N ASP A 8 6.04 -5.44 5.20
CA ASP A 8 5.09 -4.41 4.79
C ASP A 8 4.04 -5.00 3.83
N LEU A 9 2.90 -4.32 3.66
CA LEU A 9 1.91 -4.64 2.63
C LEU A 9 2.15 -3.76 1.38
N CYS A 10 2.03 -4.34 0.19
CA CYS A 10 2.06 -3.60 -1.08
C CYS A 10 0.76 -3.81 -1.85
N ILE A 11 0.25 -2.74 -2.48
CA ILE A 11 -0.97 -2.75 -3.28
C ILE A 11 -0.64 -2.17 -4.65
N ASP A 12 -0.70 -3.04 -5.67
CA ASP A 12 -0.49 -2.64 -7.06
C ASP A 12 -1.76 -2.02 -7.65
N VAL A 13 -1.61 -0.87 -8.30
CA VAL A 13 -2.72 -0.06 -8.81
C VAL A 13 -2.37 0.59 -10.15
N ASN A 14 -3.39 0.92 -10.95
CA ASN A 14 -3.21 1.74 -12.15
C ASN A 14 -3.43 3.24 -11.89
N ASP A 15 -4.07 3.61 -10.78
CA ASP A 15 -4.35 4.99 -10.37
C ASP A 15 -3.88 5.20 -8.92
N VAL A 16 -2.63 5.64 -8.78
CA VAL A 16 -1.99 5.86 -7.48
C VAL A 16 -2.67 6.97 -6.68
N PRO A 17 -3.00 8.15 -7.23
CA PRO A 17 -3.70 9.19 -6.49
C PRO A 17 -5.03 8.72 -5.89
N ALA A 18 -5.87 8.04 -6.67
CA ALA A 18 -7.16 7.56 -6.20
C ALA A 18 -7.01 6.49 -5.11
N ALA A 19 -6.11 5.52 -5.33
CA ALA A 19 -5.87 4.45 -4.36
C ALA A 19 -5.26 4.99 -3.05
N THR A 20 -4.29 5.90 -3.16
CA THR A 20 -3.65 6.55 -2.01
C THR A 20 -4.69 7.26 -1.15
N ALA A 21 -5.54 8.09 -1.76
CA ALA A 21 -6.59 8.81 -1.03
C ALA A 21 -7.58 7.86 -0.34
N PHE A 22 -8.02 6.82 -1.05
CA PHE A 22 -8.94 5.84 -0.50
C PHE A 22 -8.35 5.08 0.70
N TRP A 23 -7.16 4.50 0.54
CA TRP A 23 -6.54 3.67 1.58
C TRP A 23 -6.02 4.48 2.76
N ALA A 24 -5.51 5.69 2.53
CA ALA A 24 -5.15 6.61 3.61
C ALA A 24 -6.35 6.88 4.53
N ALA A 25 -7.50 7.21 3.95
CA ALA A 25 -8.73 7.45 4.70
C ALA A 25 -9.26 6.18 5.39
N ALA A 26 -9.31 5.04 4.67
CA ALA A 26 -9.84 3.79 5.20
C ALA A 26 -9.01 3.22 6.36
N LEU A 27 -7.68 3.41 6.32
CA LEU A 27 -6.76 2.87 7.32
C LEU A 27 -6.33 3.90 8.38
N GLY A 28 -6.70 5.18 8.22
CA GLY A 28 -6.23 6.26 9.08
C GLY A 28 -4.72 6.50 8.98
N LEU A 29 -4.12 6.27 7.81
CA LEU A 29 -2.69 6.41 7.56
C LEU A 29 -2.38 7.68 6.77
N THR A 30 -1.19 8.24 6.99
CA THR A 30 -0.74 9.46 6.33
C THR A 30 -0.10 9.12 4.98
N PRO A 31 -0.59 9.66 3.85
CA PRO A 31 -0.01 9.42 2.54
C PRO A 31 1.23 10.29 2.28
N GLU A 32 2.21 9.74 1.58
CA GLU A 32 3.40 10.41 1.06
C GLU A 32 3.60 9.97 -0.40
N ALA A 33 3.58 10.93 -1.32
CA ALA A 33 3.88 10.67 -2.72
C ALA A 33 5.39 10.50 -2.91
N LEU A 34 5.79 9.55 -3.74
CA LEU A 34 7.18 9.23 -4.01
C LEU A 34 7.59 9.66 -5.43
N PRO A 35 8.88 9.97 -5.64
CA PRO A 35 9.41 10.09 -7.00
C PRO A 35 9.16 8.79 -7.78
N GLY A 36 8.66 8.91 -9.01
CA GLY A 36 8.34 7.74 -9.85
C GLY A 36 6.85 7.42 -9.95
N GLY A 37 6.01 8.12 -9.19
CA GLY A 37 4.54 8.00 -9.31
C GLY A 37 3.89 7.03 -8.31
N ASP A 38 4.69 6.39 -7.46
CA ASP A 38 4.23 5.57 -6.34
C ASP A 38 3.87 6.42 -5.12
N ALA A 39 3.30 5.78 -4.10
CA ALA A 39 3.09 6.39 -2.80
C ALA A 39 3.30 5.40 -1.66
N VAL A 40 3.52 5.94 -0.47
CA VAL A 40 3.58 5.17 0.78
C VAL A 40 2.61 5.75 1.80
N LEU A 41 1.87 4.89 2.48
CA LEU A 41 1.05 5.24 3.62
C LEU A 41 1.82 4.91 4.90
N ARG A 42 1.92 5.89 5.80
CA ARG A 42 2.66 5.76 7.07
C ARG A 42 1.71 5.85 8.25
N GLY A 43 1.98 5.01 9.25
CA GLY A 43 1.27 5.04 10.53
C GLY A 43 2.24 5.26 11.70
N PRO A 44 1.76 5.05 12.95
CA PRO A 44 2.55 5.29 14.15
C PRO A 44 3.78 4.40 14.29
N THR A 45 3.80 3.22 13.66
CA THR A 45 4.92 2.28 13.69
C THR A 45 5.33 1.86 12.28
N PRO A 46 6.58 1.36 12.09
CA PRO A 46 7.02 0.84 10.79
C PRO A 46 6.13 -0.24 10.19
N GLU A 47 5.48 -1.08 11.01
CA GLU A 47 4.62 -2.19 10.60
C GLU A 47 3.27 -1.74 10.02
N HIS A 48 2.88 -0.47 10.21
CA HIS A 48 1.69 0.12 9.57
C HIS A 48 1.94 0.54 8.12
N ARG A 49 3.15 0.37 7.60
CA ARG A 49 3.50 0.83 6.26
C ARG A 49 2.74 0.04 5.20
N VAL A 50 2.08 0.78 4.31
CA VAL A 50 1.45 0.23 3.10
C VAL A 50 1.99 0.96 1.88
N TRP A 51 2.47 0.20 0.90
CA TRP A 51 2.97 0.73 -0.36
C TRP A 51 1.87 0.72 -1.42
N ILE A 52 1.73 1.81 -2.17
CA ILE A 52 0.83 1.94 -3.31
C ILE A 52 1.69 2.07 -4.56
N ASN A 53 1.72 1.01 -5.37
CA ASN A 53 2.66 0.87 -6.48
C ASN A 53 1.94 1.03 -7.82
N ALA A 54 2.45 1.89 -8.69
CA ALA A 54 1.98 2.01 -10.06
C ALA A 54 2.40 0.80 -10.88
N VAL A 55 1.43 0.08 -11.45
CA VAL A 55 1.67 -1.00 -12.42
C VAL A 55 0.85 -0.79 -13.70
N PRO A 56 1.35 -1.20 -14.88
CA PRO A 56 0.60 -1.07 -16.13
C PRO A 56 -0.55 -2.09 -16.25
N GLU A 57 -0.48 -3.22 -15.56
CA GLU A 57 -1.48 -4.29 -15.65
C GLU A 57 -2.77 -3.93 -14.92
N ARG A 58 -3.91 -4.09 -15.61
CA ARG A 58 -5.22 -3.84 -15.01
C ARG A 58 -5.59 -4.93 -14.02
N ARG A 59 -6.24 -4.53 -12.92
CA ARG A 59 -6.85 -5.48 -11.97
C ARG A 59 -7.93 -6.32 -12.65
N THR A 60 -7.76 -7.63 -12.70
CA THR A 60 -8.73 -8.57 -13.31
C THR A 60 -9.61 -9.29 -12.30
N VAL A 61 -9.21 -9.36 -11.03
CA VAL A 61 -9.92 -10.15 -9.98
C VAL A 61 -9.97 -9.41 -8.64
N LYS A 62 -10.77 -9.91 -7.70
CA LYS A 62 -10.84 -9.35 -6.33
C LYS A 62 -9.48 -9.51 -5.63
N GLN A 63 -9.04 -8.44 -4.97
CA GLN A 63 -7.86 -8.45 -4.09
C GLN A 63 -8.21 -9.16 -2.77
N ARG A 64 -7.32 -10.03 -2.27
CA ARG A 64 -7.44 -10.71 -0.97
C ARG A 64 -6.06 -10.81 -0.32
N VAL A 65 -6.00 -10.61 0.98
CA VAL A 65 -4.81 -10.84 1.79
C VAL A 65 -5.13 -11.95 2.78
N HIS A 66 -4.22 -12.92 2.88
CA HIS A 66 -4.28 -14.04 3.82
C HIS A 66 -2.94 -14.07 4.57
N PHE A 67 -2.97 -14.36 5.86
CA PHE A 67 -1.81 -14.42 6.75
C PHE A 67 -1.61 -15.84 7.25
#